data_AF-A0A8B6E0J9-F1
#
_entry.id   AF-A0A8B6E0J9-F1
#
_cell.length_a   1.000
_cell.length_b   1.000
_cell.length_c   1.000
_cell.angle_alpha   90.00
_cell.angle_beta   90.00
_cell.angle_gamma   90.00
#
_symmetry.space_group_name_H-M   'P 1'
#
loop_
_entity.id
_entity.type
_entity.pdbx_description
1 polymer ?
#
loop_
_entity_poly.entity_id
_entity_poly.type
_entity_poly.pdbx_seq_one_letter_code
_entity_poly.pdbx_strand_id
1 'polypeptide(L)'
;MPNNWKIFFGRSHIREVALKRQVQISEYCSALISLPPHISEDEELIDFFDLEPDDLNPNELEQKQKQKAETISGPTLAEQYIVIADYKKADKWDLNLKAGMVLEVIEKSDSGELY
;
A
#
# COMPACT_ATOMS: atom_id res chain seq x y z
N MET A 1 5.40 19.90 23.86
CA MET A 1 5.18 19.52 22.46
C MET A 1 5.05 18.00 22.43
N PRO A 2 3.87 17.40 22.29
CA PRO A 2 3.80 15.95 22.18
C PRO A 2 4.26 15.54 20.78
N ASN A 3 5.24 14.65 20.74
CA ASN A 3 5.80 14.09 19.53
C ASN A 3 4.74 13.20 18.88
N ASN A 4 4.21 13.62 17.73
CA ASN A 4 3.28 12.83 16.93
C ASN A 4 4.03 11.71 16.20
N TRP A 5 4.21 10.56 16.85
CA TRP A 5 4.56 9.33 16.14
C TRP A 5 3.32 8.78 15.46
N LYS A 6 3.03 9.28 14.26
CA LYS A 6 2.08 8.65 13.34
C LYS A 6 2.73 7.39 12.78
N ILE A 7 2.34 6.23 13.31
CA ILE A 7 2.80 4.95 12.78
C ILE A 7 1.78 4.49 11.73
N PHE A 8 2.09 4.73 10.46
CA PHE A 8 1.31 4.21 9.33
C PHE A 8 1.70 2.75 9.07
N PHE A 9 1.04 1.82 9.75
CA PHE A 9 1.15 0.40 9.44
C PHE A 9 0.41 0.11 8.13
N GLY A 10 1.18 -0.15 7.07
CA GLY A 10 0.65 -0.52 5.76
C GLY A 10 1.59 -0.12 4.62
N ARG A 11 2.13 1.11 4.64
CA ARG A 11 2.98 1.59 3.54
C ARG A 11 4.44 1.16 3.65
N SER A 12 4.96 0.96 4.86
CA SER A 12 6.39 0.61 5.04
C SER A 12 6.70 -0.79 4.51
N HIS A 13 5.84 -1.78 4.77
CA HIS A 13 6.06 -3.14 4.28
C HIS A 13 5.88 -3.23 2.77
N ILE A 14 4.85 -2.59 2.20
CA ILE A 14 4.63 -2.55 0.75
C ILE A 14 5.80 -1.86 0.06
N ARG A 15 6.26 -0.71 0.58
CA ARG A 15 7.42 0.00 0.03
C ARG A 15 8.70 -0.83 0.14
N GLU A 16 8.95 -1.47 1.26
CA GLU A 16 10.12 -2.34 1.45
C GLU A 16 10.09 -3.53 0.48
N VAL A 17 8.95 -4.18 0.32
CA VAL A 17 8.76 -5.29 -0.62
C VAL A 17 8.94 -4.81 -2.06
N ALA A 18 8.39 -3.65 -2.42
CA ALA A 18 8.57 -3.05 -3.75
C ALA A 18 10.05 -2.77 -4.04
N LEU A 19 10.78 -2.16 -3.10
CA LEU A 19 12.21 -1.90 -3.23
C LEU A 19 13.03 -3.18 -3.36
N LYS A 20 12.68 -4.25 -2.62
CA LYS A 20 13.33 -5.56 -2.75
C LYS A 20 13.13 -6.17 -4.14
N ARG A 21 11.96 -5.97 -4.75
CA ARG A 21 11.63 -6.51 -6.08
C ARG A 21 12.19 -5.67 -7.23
N GLN A 22 12.48 -4.39 -7.01
CA GLN A 22 12.88 -3.45 -8.06
C GLN A 22 14.03 -3.97 -8.93
N VAL A 23 15.10 -4.48 -8.31
CA VAL A 23 16.28 -4.98 -9.04
C VAL A 23 15.90 -6.19 -9.91
N GLN A 24 15.21 -7.16 -9.33
CA GLN A 24 14.82 -8.40 -10.02
C GLN A 24 13.87 -8.12 -11.19
N ILE A 25 12.90 -7.22 -11.01
CA ILE A 25 11.99 -6.81 -12.07
C ILE A 25 12.74 -6.08 -13.18
N SER A 26 13.65 -5.16 -12.82
CA SER A 26 14.46 -4.43 -13.81
C SER A 26 15.34 -5.37 -14.63
N GLU A 27 15.98 -6.34 -14.00
CA GLU A 27 16.81 -7.34 -14.68
C GLU A 27 15.96 -8.23 -15.60
N TYR A 28 14.77 -8.65 -15.14
CA TYR A 28 13.83 -9.42 -15.94
C TYR A 28 13.37 -8.67 -17.18
N CYS A 29 12.90 -7.42 -17.03
CA CYS A 29 12.46 -6.60 -18.17
C CYS A 29 13.59 -6.37 -19.17
N SER A 30 14.82 -6.11 -18.68
CA SER A 30 16.01 -5.95 -19.54
C SER A 30 16.35 -7.22 -20.31
N ALA A 31 16.29 -8.38 -19.65
CA ALA A 31 16.50 -9.67 -20.30
C ALA A 31 15.41 -9.93 -21.36
N LEU A 32 14.15 -9.67 -21.01
CA LEU A 32 12.99 -9.90 -21.86
C LEU A 32 13.07 -9.13 -23.19
N ILE A 33 13.39 -7.84 -23.15
CA ILE A 33 13.54 -7.02 -24.38
C ILE A 33 14.78 -7.41 -25.21
N SER A 34 15.75 -8.09 -24.60
CA SER A 34 16.96 -8.57 -25.29
C SER A 34 16.79 -9.93 -25.97
N LEU A 35 15.65 -10.60 -25.76
CA LEU A 35 15.35 -11.88 -26.38
C LEU A 35 15.15 -11.72 -27.91
N PRO A 36 15.19 -12.83 -28.66
CA PRO A 36 14.93 -12.79 -30.10
C PRO A 36 13.56 -12.18 -30.44
N PRO A 37 13.40 -11.57 -31.63
CA PRO A 37 12.19 -10.83 -32.02
C PRO A 37 10.88 -11.58 -31.87
N HIS A 38 10.86 -12.89 -32.16
CA HIS A 38 9.66 -13.71 -32.00
C HIS A 38 9.17 -13.87 -30.55
N ILE A 39 9.94 -13.37 -29.58
CA ILE A 39 9.55 -13.24 -28.17
C ILE A 39 9.47 -11.77 -27.80
N SER A 40 10.53 -10.97 -28.04
CA SER A 40 10.58 -9.57 -27.60
C SER A 40 9.62 -8.64 -28.35
N GLU A 41 9.15 -9.04 -29.53
CA GLU A 41 8.13 -8.33 -30.33
C GLU A 41 6.79 -9.08 -30.33
N ASP A 42 6.55 -9.96 -29.35
CA ASP A 42 5.25 -10.58 -29.16
C ASP A 42 4.18 -9.53 -28.82
N GLU A 43 2.98 -9.69 -29.36
CA GLU A 43 1.89 -8.73 -29.22
C GLU A 43 1.50 -8.50 -27.74
N GLU A 44 1.51 -9.55 -26.91
CA GLU A 44 1.18 -9.41 -25.49
C GLU A 44 2.25 -8.61 -24.73
N LEU A 45 3.52 -8.73 -25.13
CA LEU A 45 4.59 -7.95 -24.52
C LEU A 45 4.57 -6.50 -25.00
N ILE A 46 4.28 -6.27 -26.27
CA ILE A 46 4.14 -4.91 -26.81
C ILE A 46 3.00 -4.19 -26.09
N ASP A 47 1.82 -4.81 -25.99
CA ASP A 47 0.66 -4.24 -25.28
C ASP A 47 0.99 -3.96 -23.79
N PHE A 48 1.73 -4.86 -23.13
CA PHE A 48 2.15 -4.66 -21.74
C PHE A 48 3.11 -3.48 -21.54
N PHE A 49 4.00 -3.20 -22.50
CA PHE A 49 4.99 -2.11 -22.41
C PHE A 49 4.56 -0.82 -23.09
N ASP A 50 3.43 -0.82 -23.80
CA ASP A 50 2.88 0.36 -24.44
C ASP A 50 2.44 1.39 -23.40
N LEU A 51 2.64 2.66 -23.73
CA LEU A 51 2.32 3.77 -22.84
C LEU A 51 0.81 4.04 -22.88
N GLU A 52 0.15 3.90 -21.74
CA GLU A 52 -1.21 4.36 -21.59
C GLU A 52 -1.23 5.90 -21.43
N PRO A 53 -2.34 6.57 -21.81
CA PRO A 53 -2.49 8.01 -21.60
C PRO A 53 -2.31 8.42 -20.13
N ASP A 54 -2.63 7.51 -19.23
CA ASP A 54 -2.53 7.68 -17.80
C ASP A 54 -1.06 7.63 -17.31
N ASP A 55 -0.13 6.96 -18.02
CA ASP A 55 1.31 6.94 -17.70
C ASP A 55 2.01 8.29 -17.92
N LEU A 56 1.50 9.08 -18.87
CA LEU A 56 2.05 10.40 -19.21
C LEU A 56 1.75 11.45 -18.13
N ASN A 57 0.67 11.26 -17.37
CA ASN A 57 0.19 12.18 -16.34
C ASN A 57 -0.16 11.43 -15.05
N PRO A 58 0.85 10.98 -14.27
CA PRO A 58 0.60 10.22 -13.04
C PRO A 58 -0.23 10.98 -11.99
N ASN A 59 -0.19 12.32 -12.01
CA ASN A 59 -0.98 13.15 -11.11
C ASN A 59 -2.48 13.19 -11.47
N GLU A 60 -2.84 12.94 -12.73
CA GLU A 60 -4.25 12.92 -13.17
C GLU A 60 -4.92 11.59 -12.78
N LEU A 61 -4.18 10.47 -12.77
CA LEU A 61 -4.60 9.20 -12.19
C LEU A 61 -4.96 9.34 -10.71
N GLU A 62 -4.12 9.99 -9.90
CA GLU A 62 -4.41 10.20 -8.48
C GLU A 62 -5.72 10.96 -8.27
N GLN A 63 -6.04 11.92 -9.15
CA GLN A 63 -7.27 12.70 -9.12
C GLN A 63 -8.50 11.89 -9.59
N LYS A 64 -8.37 11.12 -10.68
CA LYS A 64 -9.44 10.23 -11.19
C LYS A 64 -9.73 9.06 -10.23
N GLN A 65 -8.70 8.49 -9.63
CA GLN A 65 -8.82 7.41 -8.64
C GLN A 65 -9.45 7.92 -7.34
N LYS A 66 -9.15 9.17 -6.91
CA LYS A 66 -9.87 9.83 -5.81
C LYS A 66 -11.37 9.91 -6.08
N GLN A 67 -11.77 10.36 -7.27
CA GLN A 67 -13.18 10.51 -7.64
C GLN A 67 -13.92 9.16 -7.76
N LYS A 68 -13.26 8.11 -8.28
CA LYS A 68 -13.84 6.75 -8.35
C LYS A 68 -13.92 6.07 -6.99
N ALA A 69 -12.92 6.25 -6.12
CA ALA A 69 -12.93 5.73 -4.75
C ALA A 69 -14.07 6.35 -3.93
N GLU A 70 -14.29 7.67 -4.05
CA GLU A 70 -15.41 8.38 -3.41
C GLU A 70 -16.79 7.81 -3.74
N THR A 71 -16.95 7.12 -4.89
CA THR A 71 -18.23 6.60 -5.36
C THR A 71 -18.49 5.13 -4.94
N ILE A 72 -17.45 4.34 -4.64
CA ILE A 72 -17.57 2.90 -4.33
C ILE A 72 -17.23 2.57 -2.87
N SER A 73 -16.40 3.37 -2.21
CA SER A 73 -16.23 3.37 -0.77
C SER A 73 -15.71 4.76 -0.42
N GLY A 74 -16.60 5.65 0.02
CA GLY A 74 -16.20 6.97 0.51
C GLY A 74 -15.00 6.85 1.46
N PRO A 75 -14.11 7.85 1.57
CA PRO A 75 -12.95 7.78 2.45
C PRO A 75 -13.44 7.48 3.86
N THR A 76 -13.29 6.22 4.30
CA THR A 76 -13.53 5.83 5.67
C THR A 76 -12.45 6.53 6.46
N LEU A 77 -12.85 7.63 7.11
CA LEU A 77 -12.01 8.34 8.06
C LEU A 77 -11.68 7.32 9.15
N ALA A 78 -10.45 6.81 9.15
CA ALA A 78 -10.03 5.86 10.17
C ALA A 78 -10.12 6.54 11.54
N GLU A 79 -10.79 5.87 12.47
CA GLU A 79 -11.10 6.42 13.78
C GLU A 79 -9.86 6.42 14.67
N GLN A 80 -9.59 7.53 15.34
CA GLN A 80 -8.46 7.63 16.25
C GLN A 80 -8.87 7.26 17.67
N TYR A 81 -8.16 6.31 18.27
CA TYR A 81 -8.37 5.83 19.64
C TYR A 81 -7.15 6.11 20.50
N ILE A 82 -7.36 6.32 21.80
CA ILE A 82 -6.29 6.42 22.78
C ILE A 82 -6.28 5.15 23.61
N VAL A 83 -5.11 4.53 23.71
CA VAL A 83 -4.87 3.38 24.57
C VAL A 83 -5.01 3.81 26.03
N ILE A 84 -5.95 3.23 26.76
CA ILE A 84 -6.23 3.57 28.16
C ILE A 84 -5.42 2.76 29.18
N ALA A 85 -4.80 1.65 28.75
CA ALA A 85 -4.00 0.76 29.60
C ALA A 85 -2.88 0.09 28.80
N ASP A 86 -1.77 -0.22 29.45
CA ASP A 86 -0.69 -0.99 28.83
C ASP A 86 -1.19 -2.39 28.46
N TYR A 87 -0.92 -2.81 27.23
CA TYR A 87 -1.24 -4.14 26.73
C TYR A 87 0.01 -4.79 26.17
N LYS A 88 0.33 -5.98 26.66
CA LYS A 88 1.45 -6.78 26.16
C LYS A 88 0.89 -7.84 25.23
N LYS A 89 1.40 -7.89 24.01
CA LYS A 89 0.94 -8.82 22.97
C LYS A 89 0.86 -10.25 23.52
N ALA A 90 -0.30 -10.89 23.35
CA ALA A 90 -0.50 -12.27 23.76
C ALA A 90 -0.26 -13.21 22.55
N ASP A 91 -0.73 -12.80 21.37
CA ASP A 91 -0.61 -13.54 20.13
C ASP A 91 0.43 -12.95 19.15
N LYS A 92 0.75 -13.73 18.11
CA LYS A 92 1.71 -13.34 17.07
C LYS A 92 1.26 -12.09 16.30
N TRP A 93 -0.05 -11.90 16.19
CA TRP A 93 -0.69 -10.83 15.41
C TRP A 93 -1.04 -9.59 16.26
N ASP A 94 -0.86 -9.67 17.58
CA ASP A 94 -1.12 -8.57 18.51
C ASP A 94 0.01 -7.52 18.54
N LEU A 95 -0.36 -6.31 18.93
CA LEU A 95 0.55 -5.19 19.17
C LEU A 95 0.84 -5.02 20.65
N ASN A 96 2.07 -4.62 21.00
CA ASN A 96 2.32 -4.08 22.34
C ASN A 96 1.87 -2.62 22.37
N LEU A 97 1.01 -2.29 23.31
CA LEU A 97 0.44 -0.95 23.46
C LEU A 97 0.81 -0.38 24.81
N LYS A 98 1.02 0.93 24.86
CA LYS A 98 1.19 1.68 26.10
C LYS A 98 0.07 2.68 26.28
N ALA A 99 -0.35 2.87 27.52
CA ALA A 99 -1.31 3.89 27.88
C ALA A 99 -0.87 5.27 27.36
N GLY A 100 -1.80 5.99 26.73
CA GLY A 100 -1.55 7.29 26.10
C GLY A 100 -1.09 7.24 24.64
N MET A 101 -0.88 6.05 24.05
CA MET A 101 -0.66 5.92 22.61
C MET A 101 -1.95 6.22 21.83
N VAL A 102 -1.81 6.98 20.73
CA VAL A 102 -2.91 7.21 19.77
C VAL A 102 -2.78 6.17 18.66
N LEU A 103 -3.87 5.47 18.35
CA LEU A 103 -3.97 4.47 17.29
C LEU A 103 -5.01 4.92 16.27
N GLU A 104 -4.77 4.59 15.00
CA GLU A 104 -5.72 4.77 13.92
C GLU A 104 -6.27 3.38 13.58
N VAL A 105 -7.57 3.17 13.79
CA VAL A 105 -8.23 1.87 13.62
C VAL A 105 -8.80 1.80 12.22
N ILE A 106 -8.43 0.73 11.51
CA ILE A 106 -8.81 0.53 10.11
C ILE A 106 -10.09 -0.30 10.06
N GLU A 107 -10.24 -1.28 10.96
CA GLU A 107 -11.40 -2.15 11.03
C GLU A 107 -11.81 -2.46 12.47
N LYS A 108 -13.12 -2.54 12.70
CA LYS A 108 -13.70 -2.93 13.98
C LYS A 108 -14.59 -4.13 13.75
N SER A 109 -14.30 -5.20 14.47
CA SER A 109 -15.14 -6.40 14.48
C SER A 109 -16.35 -6.23 15.39
N ASP A 110 -17.42 -7.00 15.13
CA ASP A 110 -18.62 -7.05 15.96
C ASP A 110 -18.36 -7.57 17.39
N SER A 111 -17.25 -8.31 17.59
CA SER A 111 -16.81 -8.79 18.91
C SER A 111 -16.13 -7.70 19.74
N GLY A 112 -15.87 -6.51 19.17
CA GLY A 112 -15.23 -5.40 19.86
C GLY A 112 -13.71 -5.36 19.73
N GLU A 113 -13.12 -6.25 18.93
CA GLU A 113 -11.69 -6.21 18.61
C GLU A 113 -11.42 -5.21 17.48
N LEU A 114 -10.30 -4.48 17.59
CA LEU A 114 -9.88 -3.42 16.68
C LEU A 114 -8.64 -3.88 15.92
N TYR A 115 -8.67 -3.73 14.59
CA TYR A 115 -7.64 -4.15 13.65
C TYR A 115 -7.03 -2.94 12.91
#